data_AF-A0A8H4EIQ9-F1
#
_entry.id   AF-A0A8H4EIQ9-F1
#
_cell.length_a   1.000
_cell.length_b   1.000
_cell.length_c   1.000
_cell.angle_alpha   90.00
_cell.angle_beta   90.00
_cell.angle_gamma   90.00
#
_symmetry.space_group_name_H-M   'P 1'
#
loop_
_entity.id
_entity.type
_entity.pdbx_description
1 polymer ?
#
loop_
_entity_poly.entity_id
_entity_poly.type
_entity_poly.pdbx_seq_one_letter_code
_entity_poly.pdbx_strand_id
1 'polypeptide(L)'
;MKNPNNILIRKDKQNYVKKCISLEVGSTGVRKELFLDNDDIKAIRTSKITGSDFLNYSIEDFRECGLQVGPAQRITKLSEELRPKICNVTFKYRVKENKTVECNRRDRIVLIIYYSLTELTLKLLQEHVQKEFKFLATTHDEIVIKYNKSILSNDVTMRSIFKTKENIELIVTLDKKCFSSYKNLREVLQKHGIDNDEVRSILVFFPNCENEENYKEEFEDCVKEIKARLSAIGNVGDQNKAQRSHFITSILVSAVNSAPNTILRLQFEIIGDWFEEIIYITEAKQIDIKVEVAQNLMQLEGLLDSNKNKKHKLDELYPDQAYSEYVYGIVSTGTDWYFLKHTPDQIFCSQVSDHIPLVTTQLNNDEDLRKGIKTVLGKIIWILKDRDRSNKRQRT
;
A
#
# COMPACT_ATOMS: atom_id res chain seq x y z
N MET A 1 26.01 -18.40 9.66
CA MET A 1 26.35 -17.52 8.52
C MET A 1 27.65 -18.01 7.90
N LYS A 2 27.62 -18.58 6.69
CA LYS A 2 28.84 -18.95 5.95
C LYS A 2 29.26 -17.72 5.11
N ASN A 3 30.52 -17.32 5.21
CA ASN A 3 31.09 -16.24 4.40
C ASN A 3 30.97 -16.60 2.90
N PRO A 4 30.29 -15.80 2.05
CA PRO A 4 30.12 -16.10 0.63
C PRO A 4 31.43 -16.18 -0.15
N ASN A 5 32.53 -15.67 0.41
CA ASN A 5 33.86 -15.63 -0.21
C ASN A 5 34.75 -16.85 0.09
N ASN A 6 34.23 -17.90 0.73
CA ASN A 6 35.02 -19.10 1.00
C ASN A 6 35.05 -20.03 -0.22
N ILE A 7 36.15 -19.98 -0.96
CA ILE A 7 36.47 -20.89 -2.05
C ILE A 7 37.12 -22.17 -1.47
N LEU A 8 36.43 -23.31 -1.56
CA LEU A 8 36.97 -24.61 -1.13
C LEU A 8 37.47 -25.43 -2.32
N ILE A 9 38.79 -25.69 -2.35
CA ILE A 9 39.46 -26.58 -3.30
C ILE A 9 39.46 -28.00 -2.72
N ARG A 10 38.61 -28.90 -3.23
CA ARG A 10 38.56 -30.31 -2.79
C ARG A 10 39.21 -31.24 -3.81
N LYS A 11 40.04 -32.16 -3.33
CA LYS A 11 40.68 -33.21 -4.12
C LYS A 11 39.78 -34.44 -4.11
N ASP A 12 39.28 -34.86 -5.27
CA ASP A 12 38.45 -36.05 -5.36
C ASP A 12 39.33 -37.31 -5.30
N LYS A 13 39.00 -38.24 -4.40
CA LYS A 13 39.82 -39.43 -4.12
C LYS A 13 39.42 -40.66 -4.94
N GLN A 14 38.36 -40.59 -5.75
CA GLN A 14 37.73 -41.78 -6.34
C GLN A 14 38.10 -42.13 -7.79
N ASN A 15 38.91 -41.36 -8.52
CA ASN A 15 39.27 -41.72 -9.90
C ASN A 15 40.77 -41.56 -10.20
N TYR A 16 41.47 -42.70 -10.29
CA TYR A 16 42.91 -42.78 -10.55
C TYR A 16 43.34 -42.37 -11.98
N VAL A 17 42.41 -42.00 -12.87
CA VAL A 17 42.72 -41.63 -14.28
C VAL A 17 42.41 -40.15 -14.61
N LYS A 18 41.68 -39.43 -13.75
CA LYS A 18 41.46 -37.97 -13.87
C LYS A 18 41.40 -37.34 -12.49
N LYS A 19 42.46 -36.67 -12.06
CA LYS A 19 42.43 -35.81 -10.87
C LYS A 19 41.63 -34.55 -11.20
N CYS A 20 40.31 -34.61 -11.04
CA CYS A 20 39.45 -33.43 -11.09
C CYS A 20 39.38 -32.80 -9.70
N ILE A 21 39.51 -31.48 -9.66
CA ILE A 21 39.32 -30.67 -8.45
C ILE A 21 38.05 -29.88 -8.66
N SER A 22 37.12 -30.04 -7.73
CA SER A 22 35.89 -29.25 -7.68
C SER A 22 36.13 -28.00 -6.82
N LEU A 23 35.83 -26.83 -7.37
CA LEU A 23 35.66 -25.60 -6.62
C LEU A 23 34.22 -25.50 -6.13
N GLU A 24 34.03 -25.44 -4.82
CA GLU A 24 32.72 -25.24 -4.20
C GLU A 24 32.61 -23.77 -3.81
N VAL A 25 31.81 -23.01 -4.55
CA VAL A 25 31.53 -21.58 -4.28
C VAL A 25 30.24 -21.49 -3.45
N GLY A 26 30.28 -20.65 -2.41
CA GLY A 26 29.20 -20.50 -1.44
C GLY A 26 27.80 -20.33 -2.07
N SER A 27 26.81 -20.99 -1.47
CA SER A 27 25.36 -21.01 -1.75
C SER A 27 24.87 -21.54 -3.10
N THR A 28 25.67 -21.58 -4.17
CA THR A 28 25.19 -22.00 -5.50
C THR A 28 25.34 -23.49 -5.79
N GLY A 29 26.20 -24.21 -5.06
CA GLY A 29 26.38 -25.67 -5.22
C GLY A 29 26.93 -26.11 -6.58
N VAL A 30 27.37 -25.17 -7.42
CA VAL A 30 27.89 -25.46 -8.76
C VAL A 30 29.30 -26.03 -8.64
N ARG A 31 29.46 -27.32 -8.94
CA ARG A 31 30.76 -27.96 -9.12
C ARG A 31 31.20 -27.83 -10.57
N LYS A 32 32.28 -27.10 -10.81
CA LYS A 32 32.93 -27.02 -12.13
C LYS A 32 34.27 -27.74 -12.09
N GLU A 33 34.48 -28.67 -13.01
CA GLU A 33 35.76 -29.36 -13.16
C GLU A 33 36.72 -28.49 -13.96
N LEU A 34 37.75 -27.98 -13.29
CA LEU A 34 38.78 -27.14 -13.94
C LEU A 34 39.98 -27.93 -14.48
N PHE A 35 40.02 -29.26 -14.28
CA PHE A 35 41.13 -30.13 -14.71
C PHE A 35 42.50 -29.54 -14.33
N LEU A 36 42.67 -29.20 -13.05
CA LEU A 36 43.94 -28.72 -12.49
C LEU A 36 44.72 -29.93 -11.96
N ASP A 37 46.00 -30.01 -12.32
CA ASP A 37 46.87 -31.07 -11.80
C ASP A 37 47.42 -30.72 -10.39
N ASN A 38 48.31 -31.54 -9.85
CA ASN A 38 48.85 -31.27 -8.52
C ASN A 38 49.79 -30.05 -8.48
N ASP A 39 50.48 -29.77 -9.58
CA ASP A 39 51.47 -28.70 -9.65
C ASP A 39 50.74 -27.36 -9.77
N ASP A 40 49.64 -27.31 -10.52
CA ASP A 40 48.71 -26.18 -10.56
C ASP A 40 48.18 -25.81 -9.16
N ILE A 41 47.75 -26.79 -8.36
CA ILE A 41 47.30 -26.54 -6.98
C ILE A 41 48.44 -26.01 -6.12
N LYS A 42 49.62 -26.60 -6.27
CA LYS A 42 50.80 -26.26 -5.47
C LYS A 42 51.21 -24.83 -5.75
N ALA A 43 51.17 -24.40 -7.02
CA ALA A 43 51.37 -23.02 -7.44
C ALA A 43 50.41 -22.06 -6.72
N ILE A 44 49.09 -22.31 -6.80
CA ILE A 44 48.07 -21.48 -6.13
C ILE A 44 48.28 -21.39 -4.61
N ARG A 45 48.60 -22.52 -3.96
CA ARG A 45 48.85 -22.55 -2.50
C ARG A 45 50.13 -21.83 -2.10
N THR A 46 51.19 -21.97 -2.91
CA THR A 46 52.49 -21.36 -2.63
C THR A 46 52.41 -19.83 -2.73
N SER A 47 51.65 -19.33 -3.71
CA SER A 47 51.38 -17.91 -3.89
C SER A 47 50.39 -17.31 -2.89
N LYS A 48 49.82 -18.12 -1.97
CA LYS A 48 48.88 -17.68 -0.91
C LYS A 48 47.71 -16.83 -1.42
N ILE A 49 47.23 -17.11 -2.63
CA ILE A 49 46.15 -16.35 -3.28
C ILE A 49 44.88 -16.45 -2.42
N THR A 50 44.34 -15.31 -1.97
CA THR A 50 43.07 -15.29 -1.23
C THR A 50 41.88 -15.33 -2.18
N GLY A 51 40.67 -15.60 -1.68
CA GLY A 51 39.45 -15.61 -2.52
C GLY A 51 39.17 -14.25 -3.19
N SER A 52 39.59 -13.15 -2.58
CA SER A 52 39.48 -11.80 -3.16
C SER A 52 40.49 -11.59 -4.29
N ASP A 53 41.74 -12.01 -4.08
CA ASP A 53 42.80 -11.93 -5.09
C ASP A 53 42.43 -12.78 -6.32
N PHE A 54 41.89 -13.97 -6.07
CA PHE A 54 41.45 -14.92 -7.10
C PHE A 54 40.43 -14.34 -8.09
N LEU A 55 39.52 -13.47 -7.64
CA LEU A 55 38.51 -12.84 -8.50
C LEU A 55 39.07 -11.69 -9.33
N ASN A 56 40.20 -11.10 -8.92
CA ASN A 56 40.78 -9.91 -9.53
C ASN A 56 42.01 -10.20 -10.40
N TYR A 57 42.62 -11.38 -10.27
CA TYR A 57 43.80 -11.77 -11.05
C TYR A 57 43.52 -11.95 -12.55
N SER A 58 44.44 -11.42 -13.35
CA SER A 58 44.55 -11.63 -14.80
C SER A 58 45.20 -12.97 -15.14
N ILE A 59 45.22 -13.33 -16.42
CA ILE A 59 45.93 -14.54 -16.89
C ILE A 59 47.42 -14.42 -16.54
N GLU A 60 48.01 -13.24 -16.70
CA GLU A 60 49.41 -12.94 -16.41
C GLU A 60 49.73 -13.09 -14.93
N ASP A 61 48.87 -12.59 -14.03
CA ASP A 61 49.07 -12.74 -12.57
C ASP A 61 49.09 -14.22 -12.16
N PHE A 62 48.21 -15.04 -12.75
CA PHE A 62 48.20 -16.48 -12.53
C PHE A 62 49.46 -17.15 -13.10
N ARG A 63 49.99 -16.66 -14.23
CA ARG A 63 51.24 -17.17 -14.80
C ARG A 63 52.45 -16.82 -13.96
N GLU A 64 52.50 -15.63 -13.37
CA GLU A 64 53.54 -15.24 -12.40
C GLU A 64 53.50 -16.11 -11.15
N CYS A 65 52.33 -16.62 -10.77
CA CYS A 65 52.17 -17.62 -9.71
C CYS A 65 52.65 -19.03 -10.10
N GLY A 66 53.10 -19.26 -11.34
CA GLY A 66 53.60 -20.55 -11.82
C GLY A 66 52.56 -21.42 -12.53
N LEU A 67 51.37 -20.90 -12.84
CA LEU A 67 50.39 -21.63 -13.64
C LEU A 67 50.73 -21.56 -15.13
N GLN A 68 50.54 -22.67 -15.84
CA GLN A 68 50.62 -22.68 -17.29
C GLN A 68 49.40 -21.97 -17.91
N VAL A 69 49.52 -21.54 -19.17
CA VAL A 69 48.51 -20.74 -19.89
C VAL A 69 47.13 -21.40 -19.86
N GLY A 70 47.04 -22.72 -20.02
CA GLY A 70 45.77 -23.46 -20.01
C GLY A 70 45.01 -23.39 -18.66
N PRO A 71 45.63 -23.82 -17.55
CA PRO A 71 45.08 -23.64 -16.21
C PRO A 71 44.72 -22.19 -15.88
N ALA A 72 45.61 -21.23 -16.20
CA ALA A 72 45.37 -19.80 -15.98
C ALA A 72 44.12 -19.33 -16.73
N GLN A 73 43.98 -19.66 -18.02
CA GLN A 73 42.78 -19.33 -18.81
C GLN A 73 41.49 -19.94 -18.24
N ARG A 74 41.51 -21.21 -17.79
CA ARG A 74 40.32 -21.86 -17.21
C ARG A 74 39.92 -21.21 -15.89
N ILE A 75 40.91 -20.82 -15.07
CA ILE A 75 40.69 -20.14 -13.79
C ILE A 75 40.16 -18.72 -14.04
N THR A 76 40.80 -17.92 -14.90
CA THR A 76 40.34 -16.56 -15.22
C THR A 76 38.92 -16.59 -15.79
N LYS A 77 38.60 -17.53 -16.68
CA LYS A 77 37.24 -17.72 -17.21
C LYS A 77 36.24 -18.06 -16.10
N LEU A 78 36.63 -18.87 -15.11
CA LEU A 78 35.79 -19.12 -13.94
C LEU A 78 35.63 -17.84 -13.10
N SER A 79 36.70 -17.09 -12.85
CA SER A 79 36.64 -15.84 -12.10
C SER A 79 35.71 -14.83 -12.75
N GLU A 80 35.71 -14.70 -14.08
CA GLU A 80 34.76 -13.87 -14.84
C GLU A 80 33.30 -14.31 -14.64
N GLU A 81 33.04 -15.62 -14.59
CA GLU A 81 31.70 -16.14 -14.33
C GLU A 81 31.23 -15.93 -12.88
N LEU A 82 32.17 -15.85 -11.94
CA LEU A 82 31.91 -15.64 -10.51
C LEU A 82 31.83 -14.16 -10.12
N ARG A 83 32.29 -13.25 -10.99
CA ARG A 83 32.20 -11.81 -10.72
C ARG A 83 30.73 -11.38 -10.64
N PRO A 84 30.38 -10.53 -9.66
CA PRO A 84 29.04 -9.98 -9.58
C PRO A 84 28.75 -9.18 -10.85
N LYS A 85 27.61 -9.45 -11.45
CA LYS A 85 27.08 -8.67 -12.58
C LYS A 85 26.29 -7.51 -12.02
N ILE A 86 26.50 -6.34 -12.62
CA ILE A 86 25.86 -5.10 -12.24
C ILE A 86 24.95 -4.66 -13.39
N CYS A 87 23.71 -4.35 -13.09
CA CYS A 87 22.77 -3.80 -14.05
C CYS A 87 22.11 -2.55 -13.48
N ASN A 88 22.15 -1.45 -14.25
CA ASN A 88 21.40 -0.25 -13.88
C ASN A 88 19.95 -0.43 -14.34
N VAL A 89 19.02 -0.33 -13.39
CA VAL A 89 17.60 -0.44 -13.66
C VAL A 89 16.93 0.88 -13.36
N THR A 90 16.36 1.51 -14.38
CA THR A 90 15.54 2.70 -14.24
C THR A 90 14.09 2.27 -14.04
N PHE A 91 13.55 2.49 -12.84
CA PHE A 91 12.14 2.31 -12.54
C PHE A 91 11.38 3.61 -12.79
N LYS A 92 10.49 3.58 -13.78
CA LYS A 92 9.51 4.64 -14.05
C LYS A 92 8.22 4.33 -13.32
N TYR A 93 7.86 5.15 -12.34
CA TYR A 93 6.72 4.88 -11.47
C TYR A 93 5.43 5.55 -11.96
N ARG A 94 4.40 4.72 -12.15
CA ARG A 94 3.05 5.13 -12.51
C ARG A 94 2.03 4.53 -11.56
N VAL A 95 1.06 5.34 -11.16
CA VAL A 95 -0.12 4.87 -10.41
C VAL A 95 -1.28 4.75 -11.39
N LYS A 96 -2.02 3.65 -11.29
CA LYS A 96 -3.34 3.53 -11.92
C LYS A 96 -4.41 3.52 -10.84
N GLU A 97 -5.17 4.60 -10.76
CA GLU A 97 -6.42 4.65 -10.00
C GLU A 97 -7.58 4.61 -11.02
N ASN A 98 -8.63 3.83 -10.77
CA ASN A 98 -9.87 3.84 -11.56
C ASN A 98 -9.75 3.63 -13.09
N LYS A 99 -8.76 2.86 -13.58
CA LYS A 99 -8.51 2.60 -15.03
C LYS A 99 -8.22 3.85 -15.89
N THR A 100 -8.17 5.05 -15.32
CA THR A 100 -7.80 6.29 -16.01
C THR A 100 -6.93 7.14 -15.12
N VAL A 101 -5.90 7.72 -15.76
CA VAL A 101 -4.82 8.56 -15.23
C VAL A 101 -3.56 7.79 -14.83
N GLU A 102 -2.53 7.89 -15.69
CA GLU A 102 -1.12 7.58 -15.39
C GLU A 102 -0.44 8.89 -14.94
N CYS A 103 -0.33 9.14 -13.63
CA CYS A 103 0.53 10.23 -13.13
C CYS A 103 1.96 9.72 -13.02
N ASN A 104 2.91 10.35 -13.73
CA ASN A 104 4.34 10.06 -13.58
C ASN A 104 4.84 10.74 -12.30
N ARG A 105 5.09 9.97 -11.23
CA ARG A 105 5.33 10.56 -9.89
C ARG A 105 6.81 10.73 -9.54
N ARG A 106 7.73 9.90 -10.07
CA ARG A 106 9.21 9.97 -9.92
C ARG A 106 9.88 8.81 -10.65
N ASP A 107 10.99 9.07 -11.33
CA ASP A 107 11.89 8.02 -11.85
C ASP A 107 12.98 7.73 -10.80
N ARG A 108 13.37 6.47 -10.65
CA ARG A 108 14.50 6.07 -9.80
C ARG A 108 15.45 5.14 -10.55
N ILE A 109 16.74 5.33 -10.34
CA ILE A 109 17.78 4.44 -10.86
C ILE A 109 18.27 3.58 -9.70
N VAL A 110 18.20 2.27 -9.86
CA VAL A 110 18.58 1.27 -8.87
C VAL A 110 19.67 0.39 -9.46
N LEU A 111 20.73 0.18 -8.70
CA LEU A 111 21.82 -0.71 -9.05
C LEU A 111 21.48 -2.13 -8.58
N ILE A 112 21.23 -3.06 -9.52
CA ILE A 112 20.99 -4.47 -9.18
C ILE A 112 22.29 -5.25 -9.36
N ILE A 113 22.75 -5.87 -8.27
CA ILE A 113 23.94 -6.73 -8.23
C ILE A 113 23.48 -8.18 -8.11
N TYR A 114 23.94 -9.05 -9.01
CA TYR A 114 23.58 -10.47 -9.01
C TYR A 114 24.75 -11.34 -9.49
N TYR A 115 24.88 -12.55 -8.94
CA TYR A 115 25.95 -13.49 -9.33
C TYR A 115 25.45 -14.46 -10.39
N SER A 116 24.16 -14.82 -10.33
CA SER A 116 23.51 -15.67 -11.31
C SER A 116 22.15 -15.13 -11.74
N LEU A 117 21.78 -15.33 -13.01
CA LEU A 117 20.42 -15.04 -13.49
C LEU A 117 19.36 -15.84 -12.70
N THR A 118 19.72 -16.98 -12.10
CA THR A 118 18.79 -17.78 -11.30
C THR A 118 18.39 -17.12 -9.99
N GLU A 119 19.17 -16.17 -9.49
CA GLU A 119 18.88 -15.39 -8.27
C GLU A 119 17.84 -14.30 -8.55
N LEU A 120 17.75 -13.86 -9.81
CA LEU A 120 16.77 -12.89 -10.24
C LEU A 120 15.40 -13.58 -10.36
N THR A 121 14.46 -13.11 -9.54
CA THR A 121 13.04 -13.46 -9.59
C THR A 121 12.20 -12.20 -9.71
N LEU A 122 11.02 -12.30 -10.32
CA LEU A 122 10.07 -11.20 -10.42
C LEU A 122 9.70 -10.69 -9.02
N LYS A 123 9.55 -11.61 -8.06
CA LYS A 123 9.26 -11.29 -6.65
C LYS A 123 10.36 -10.41 -6.03
N LEU A 124 11.63 -10.78 -6.19
CA LEU A 124 12.75 -9.99 -5.65
C LEU A 124 12.81 -8.58 -6.26
N LEU A 125 12.43 -8.45 -7.53
CA LEU A 125 12.33 -7.16 -8.20
C LEU A 125 11.17 -6.32 -7.66
N GLN A 126 10.02 -6.95 -7.41
CA GLN A 126 8.86 -6.31 -6.77
C GLN A 126 9.19 -5.86 -5.34
N GLU A 127 9.91 -6.68 -4.55
CA GLU A 127 10.37 -6.33 -3.20
C GLU A 127 11.35 -5.14 -3.21
N HIS A 128 12.28 -5.10 -4.18
CA HIS A 128 13.16 -3.95 -4.38
C HIS A 128 12.37 -2.67 -4.68
N VAL A 129 11.42 -2.75 -5.61
CA VAL A 129 10.52 -1.65 -5.95
C VAL A 129 9.72 -1.20 -4.72
N GLN A 130 9.17 -2.14 -3.96
CA GLN A 130 8.42 -1.87 -2.74
C GLN A 130 9.25 -1.08 -1.73
N LYS A 131 10.50 -1.51 -1.50
CA LYS A 131 11.44 -0.85 -0.61
C LYS A 131 11.86 0.52 -1.12
N GLU A 132 12.20 0.64 -2.40
CA GLU A 132 12.69 1.88 -3.01
C GLU A 132 11.64 2.99 -3.01
N PHE A 133 10.39 2.64 -3.33
CA PHE A 133 9.29 3.60 -3.33
C PHE A 133 8.56 3.70 -1.98
N LYS A 134 9.01 2.93 -0.97
CA LYS A 134 8.44 2.87 0.39
C LYS A 134 6.94 2.55 0.40
N PHE A 135 6.50 1.58 -0.40
CA PHE A 135 5.11 1.12 -0.35
C PHE A 135 4.88 0.31 0.94
N LEU A 136 3.80 0.60 1.66
CA LEU A 136 3.40 -0.17 2.83
C LEU A 136 2.91 -1.54 2.36
N ALA A 137 3.34 -2.63 3.01
CA ALA A 137 2.91 -3.98 2.64
C ALA A 137 1.41 -4.23 2.79
N THR A 138 0.70 -3.33 3.48
CA THR A 138 -0.75 -3.38 3.74
C THR A 138 -1.59 -2.80 2.61
N THR A 139 -1.02 -1.93 1.76
CA THR A 139 -1.75 -1.46 0.57
C THR A 139 -1.76 -2.59 -0.46
N HIS A 140 -2.96 -3.07 -0.78
CA HIS A 140 -3.21 -4.18 -1.71
C HIS A 140 -2.96 -3.72 -3.15
N ASP A 141 -1.70 -3.39 -3.39
CA ASP A 141 -1.18 -2.88 -4.62
C ASP A 141 -0.48 -4.00 -5.34
N GLU A 142 -1.00 -4.39 -6.50
CA GLU A 142 -0.26 -5.29 -7.36
C GLU A 142 0.86 -4.49 -8.03
N ILE A 143 2.11 -4.79 -7.66
CA ILE A 143 3.29 -4.20 -8.30
C ILE A 143 3.46 -4.89 -9.65
N VAL A 144 2.89 -4.28 -10.69
CA VAL A 144 3.00 -4.76 -12.07
C VAL A 144 4.22 -4.13 -12.71
N ILE A 145 5.21 -4.96 -13.03
CA ILE A 145 6.44 -4.51 -13.70
C ILE A 145 6.30 -4.77 -15.20
N LYS A 146 6.57 -3.74 -16.01
CA LYS A 146 6.51 -3.81 -17.48
C LYS A 146 7.85 -3.48 -18.09
N TYR A 147 8.16 -4.19 -19.17
CA TYR A 147 9.29 -3.91 -20.05
C TYR A 147 8.76 -3.63 -21.46
N ASN A 148 9.16 -2.51 -22.08
CA ASN A 148 8.67 -2.10 -23.40
C ASN A 148 7.13 -2.18 -23.50
N LYS A 149 6.42 -1.70 -22.47
CA LYS A 149 4.94 -1.74 -22.32
C LYS A 149 4.32 -3.13 -22.13
N SER A 150 5.10 -4.22 -22.22
CA SER A 150 4.63 -5.59 -21.97
C SER A 150 4.81 -5.98 -20.51
N ILE A 151 3.83 -6.66 -19.91
CA ILE A 151 3.89 -7.11 -18.52
C ILE A 151 4.91 -8.24 -18.37
N LEU A 152 5.79 -8.14 -17.38
CA LEU A 152 6.65 -9.23 -16.95
C LEU A 152 5.82 -10.21 -16.11
N SER A 153 5.40 -11.31 -16.72
CA SER A 153 4.51 -12.30 -16.08
C SER A 153 5.24 -13.49 -15.47
N ASN A 154 6.54 -13.66 -15.74
CA ASN A 154 7.32 -14.79 -15.21
C ASN A 154 8.83 -14.49 -15.16
N ASP A 155 9.54 -15.30 -14.37
CA ASP A 155 10.99 -15.19 -14.18
C ASP A 155 11.80 -15.44 -15.45
N VAL A 156 11.31 -16.27 -16.37
CA VAL A 156 12.03 -16.63 -17.61
C VAL A 156 12.17 -15.41 -18.51
N THR A 157 11.07 -14.68 -18.74
CA THR A 157 11.05 -13.45 -19.54
C THR A 157 11.87 -12.35 -18.87
N MET A 158 11.84 -12.26 -17.54
CA MET A 158 12.65 -11.28 -16.82
C MET A 158 14.16 -11.56 -16.98
N ARG A 159 14.58 -12.82 -16.80
CA ARG A 159 15.99 -13.23 -16.93
C ARG A 159 16.55 -13.03 -18.33
N SER A 160 15.74 -13.19 -19.39
CA SER A 160 16.20 -12.95 -20.76
C SER A 160 16.51 -11.48 -21.03
N ILE A 161 15.80 -10.55 -20.38
CA ILE A 161 16.06 -9.11 -20.47
C ILE A 161 17.38 -8.78 -19.76
N PHE A 162 17.59 -9.27 -18.53
CA PHE A 162 18.83 -9.05 -17.78
C PHE A 162 20.06 -9.68 -18.43
N LYS A 163 19.89 -10.74 -19.23
CA LYS A 163 20.99 -11.37 -19.97
C LYS A 163 21.55 -10.48 -21.08
N THR A 164 20.74 -9.61 -21.67
CA THR A 164 21.07 -8.92 -22.93
C THR A 164 21.47 -7.46 -22.77
N LYS A 165 21.30 -6.87 -21.58
CA LYS A 165 21.44 -5.42 -21.39
C LYS A 165 22.13 -5.04 -20.09
N GLU A 166 23.02 -4.05 -20.17
CA GLU A 166 23.65 -3.39 -19.02
C GLU A 166 22.72 -2.36 -18.36
N ASN A 167 21.83 -1.74 -19.16
CA ASN A 167 20.85 -0.76 -18.71
C ASN A 167 19.43 -1.19 -19.11
N ILE A 168 18.52 -1.24 -18.13
CA ILE A 168 17.13 -1.66 -18.33
C ILE A 168 16.20 -0.57 -17.84
N GLU A 169 15.20 -0.22 -18.66
CA GLU A 169 14.10 0.63 -18.22
C GLU A 169 12.87 -0.23 -17.96
N LEU A 170 12.31 -0.12 -16.75
CA LEU A 170 11.11 -0.83 -16.32
C LEU A 170 10.05 0.17 -15.90
N ILE A 171 8.82 -0.04 -16.35
CA ILE A 171 7.66 0.73 -15.90
C ILE A 171 7.03 -0.05 -14.76
N VAL A 172 7.05 0.53 -13.56
CA VAL A 172 6.33 0.02 -12.41
C VAL A 172 4.96 0.65 -12.41
N THR A 173 3.93 -0.18 -12.56
CA THR A 173 2.55 0.22 -12.33
C THR A 173 2.12 -0.31 -10.97
N LEU A 174 1.66 0.58 -10.11
CA LEU A 174 0.98 0.21 -8.88
C LEU A 174 -0.51 0.13 -9.18
N ASP A 175 -1.03 -1.08 -9.32
CA ASP A 175 -2.44 -1.33 -9.53
C ASP A 175 -3.10 -1.43 -8.15
N LYS A 176 -3.57 -0.28 -7.65
CA LYS A 176 -4.38 -0.22 -6.44
C LYS A 176 -5.67 -1.00 -6.67
N LYS A 177 -5.96 -2.00 -5.82
CA LYS A 177 -7.27 -2.64 -5.83
C LYS A 177 -8.35 -1.57 -5.59
N CYS A 178 -9.21 -1.38 -6.58
CA CYS A 178 -10.23 -0.35 -6.55
C CYS A 178 -11.16 -0.58 -5.35
N PHE A 179 -11.51 0.46 -4.57
CA PHE A 179 -12.36 0.30 -3.40
C PHE A 179 -13.70 -0.37 -3.76
N SER A 180 -14.28 -0.01 -4.90
CA SER A 180 -15.51 -0.61 -5.44
C SER A 180 -15.43 -2.12 -5.74
N SER A 181 -14.22 -2.70 -5.77
CA SER A 181 -14.02 -4.14 -5.96
C SER A 181 -14.18 -4.94 -4.67
N TYR A 182 -14.16 -4.29 -3.49
CA TYR A 182 -14.46 -4.93 -2.23
C TYR A 182 -15.97 -5.12 -2.11
N LYS A 183 -16.41 -6.36 -2.35
CA LYS A 183 -17.82 -6.77 -2.28
C LYS A 183 -18.10 -7.72 -1.12
N ASN A 184 -17.08 -8.06 -0.34
CA ASN A 184 -17.17 -9.03 0.73
C ASN A 184 -16.65 -8.40 2.03
N LEU A 185 -17.55 -8.22 3.00
CA LEU A 185 -17.18 -7.66 4.30
C LEU A 185 -16.24 -8.57 5.08
N ARG A 186 -16.44 -9.90 5.04
CA ARG A 186 -15.55 -10.86 5.70
C ARG A 186 -14.10 -10.74 5.22
N GLU A 187 -13.88 -10.54 3.92
CA GLU A 187 -12.54 -10.31 3.36
C GLU A 187 -11.85 -9.11 4.02
N VAL A 188 -12.58 -8.02 4.25
CA VAL A 188 -12.06 -6.81 4.91
C VAL A 188 -11.88 -7.03 6.41
N LEU A 189 -12.86 -7.64 7.09
CA LEU A 189 -12.80 -7.91 8.53
C LEU A 189 -11.66 -8.85 8.93
N GLN A 190 -11.35 -9.84 8.10
CA GLN A 190 -10.23 -10.76 8.33
C GLN A 190 -8.88 -10.04 8.36
N LYS A 191 -8.73 -8.90 7.66
CA LYS A 191 -7.53 -8.06 7.74
C LYS A 191 -7.31 -7.46 9.13
N HIS A 192 -8.40 -7.29 9.88
CA HIS A 192 -8.40 -6.81 11.26
C HIS A 192 -8.51 -7.96 12.28
N GLY A 193 -8.30 -9.21 11.86
CA GLY A 193 -8.36 -10.38 12.73
C GLY A 193 -9.77 -10.80 13.16
N ILE A 194 -10.81 -10.32 12.47
CA ILE A 194 -12.20 -10.63 12.77
C ILE A 194 -12.72 -11.66 11.74
N ASP A 195 -12.96 -12.90 12.18
CA ASP A 195 -13.53 -13.94 11.32
C ASP A 195 -15.07 -13.95 11.40
N ASN A 196 -15.68 -12.91 10.81
CA ASN A 196 -17.14 -12.74 10.76
C ASN A 196 -17.50 -11.98 9.46
N ASP A 197 -18.78 -11.85 9.13
CA ASP A 197 -19.29 -11.14 7.96
C ASP A 197 -20.44 -10.17 8.30
N GLU A 198 -20.67 -9.88 9.59
CA GLU A 198 -21.69 -8.95 10.06
C GLU A 198 -21.10 -7.58 10.44
N VAL A 199 -21.81 -6.48 10.14
CA VAL A 199 -21.39 -5.13 10.59
C VAL A 199 -21.32 -5.04 12.12
N ARG A 200 -22.17 -5.80 12.83
CA ARG A 200 -22.22 -5.85 14.29
C ARG A 200 -21.01 -6.54 14.94
N SER A 201 -20.21 -7.27 14.18
CA SER A 201 -18.98 -7.87 14.71
C SER A 201 -17.83 -6.87 14.82
N ILE A 202 -17.96 -5.68 14.24
CA ILE A 202 -17.01 -4.58 14.38
C ILE A 202 -17.14 -4.01 15.80
N LEU A 203 -16.02 -3.60 16.42
CA LEU A 203 -16.03 -3.01 17.75
C LEU A 203 -16.95 -1.79 17.81
N VAL A 204 -17.71 -1.66 18.88
CA VAL A 204 -18.67 -0.57 19.01
C VAL A 204 -17.97 0.70 19.48
N PHE A 205 -18.28 1.84 18.84
CA PHE A 205 -18.04 3.15 19.45
C PHE A 205 -19.32 3.99 19.44
N PHE A 206 -19.37 4.95 20.37
CA PHE A 206 -20.49 5.86 20.53
C PHE A 206 -20.04 7.27 20.13
N PRO A 207 -20.37 7.74 18.91
CA PRO A 207 -20.14 9.13 18.55
C PRO A 207 -20.94 10.02 19.50
N ASN A 208 -20.30 11.03 20.09
CA ASN A 208 -21.05 12.02 20.86
C ASN A 208 -21.89 12.88 19.92
N CYS A 209 -22.86 13.58 20.50
CA CYS A 209 -23.68 14.55 19.79
C CYS A 209 -23.32 15.97 20.24
N GLU A 210 -23.15 16.88 19.29
CA GLU A 210 -22.96 18.30 19.59
C GLU A 210 -24.21 18.89 20.25
N ASN A 211 -24.04 19.88 21.15
CA ASN A 211 -25.14 20.64 21.74
C ASN A 211 -25.92 21.37 20.64
N GLU A 212 -27.23 21.15 20.55
CA GLU A 212 -28.14 21.75 19.56
C GLU A 212 -28.09 23.28 19.57
N GLU A 213 -27.86 23.90 20.72
CA GLU A 213 -27.75 25.36 20.83
C GLU A 213 -26.63 25.93 19.94
N ASN A 214 -25.60 25.13 19.64
CA ASN A 214 -24.45 25.54 18.83
C ASN A 214 -24.69 25.49 17.32
N TYR A 215 -25.81 24.92 16.86
CA TYR A 215 -26.12 24.76 15.43
C TYR A 215 -27.62 24.89 15.14
N LYS A 216 -28.34 25.61 16.00
CA LYS A 216 -29.81 25.70 15.95
C LYS A 216 -30.31 26.28 14.63
N GLU A 217 -29.63 27.30 14.11
CA GLU A 217 -30.00 27.94 12.84
C GLU A 217 -29.81 26.96 11.67
N GLU A 218 -28.64 26.33 11.58
CA GLU A 218 -28.35 25.35 10.52
C GLU A 218 -29.23 24.11 10.63
N PHE A 219 -29.63 23.71 11.84
CA PHE A 219 -30.59 22.63 12.06
C PHE A 219 -31.97 22.97 11.49
N GLU A 220 -32.49 24.15 11.78
CA GLU A 220 -33.80 24.59 11.26
C GLU A 220 -33.78 24.73 9.74
N ASP A 221 -32.70 25.28 9.18
CA ASP A 221 -32.50 25.36 7.74
C ASP A 221 -32.39 23.97 7.09
N CYS A 222 -31.69 23.03 7.72
CA CYS A 222 -31.58 21.65 7.28
C CYS A 222 -32.96 20.97 7.22
N VAL A 223 -33.76 21.11 8.29
CA VAL A 223 -35.12 20.57 8.36
C VAL A 223 -35.99 21.16 7.26
N LYS A 224 -35.92 22.48 7.05
CA LYS A 224 -36.67 23.17 5.99
C LYS A 224 -36.28 22.68 4.60
N GLU A 225 -34.98 22.54 4.32
CA GLU A 225 -34.49 22.03 3.04
C GLU A 225 -34.92 20.58 2.81
N ILE A 226 -34.78 19.71 3.80
CA ILE A 226 -35.19 18.30 3.72
C ILE A 226 -36.69 18.20 3.47
N LYS A 227 -37.53 18.98 4.16
CA LYS A 227 -38.98 19.00 3.91
C LYS A 227 -39.32 19.47 2.49
N ALA A 228 -38.66 20.52 1.99
CA ALA A 228 -38.86 21.02 0.63
C ALA A 228 -38.45 19.98 -0.43
N ARG A 229 -37.35 19.26 -0.21
CA ARG A 229 -36.93 18.15 -1.08
C ARG A 229 -37.89 16.98 -0.99
N LEU A 230 -38.36 16.64 0.21
CA LEU A 230 -39.31 15.55 0.44
C LEU A 230 -40.67 15.82 -0.22
N SER A 231 -41.15 17.08 -0.21
CA SER A 231 -42.38 17.46 -0.90
C SER A 231 -42.25 17.43 -2.43
N ALA A 232 -41.07 17.77 -2.97
CA ALA A 232 -40.81 17.76 -4.40
C ALA A 232 -40.50 16.36 -4.98
N ILE A 233 -39.75 15.55 -4.24
CA ILE A 233 -39.22 14.25 -4.70
C ILE A 233 -40.14 13.09 -4.29
N GLY A 234 -40.84 13.22 -3.16
CA GLY A 234 -41.65 12.15 -2.57
C GLY A 234 -40.85 11.22 -1.66
N ASN A 235 -41.46 10.10 -1.26
CA ASN A 235 -40.86 9.14 -0.34
C ASN A 235 -39.53 8.61 -0.87
N VAL A 236 -38.54 8.51 0.02
CA VAL A 236 -37.25 7.91 -0.32
C VAL A 236 -37.38 6.38 -0.27
N GLY A 237 -37.30 5.75 -1.44
CA GLY A 237 -37.26 4.29 -1.60
C GLY A 237 -35.88 3.77 -2.01
N ASP A 238 -35.70 2.46 -1.95
CA ASP A 238 -34.38 1.79 -2.04
C ASP A 238 -33.72 1.81 -3.42
N GLN A 239 -34.46 2.16 -4.47
CA GLN A 239 -34.06 1.93 -5.86
C GLN A 239 -33.35 3.12 -6.52
N ASN A 240 -33.47 4.34 -5.98
CA ASN A 240 -32.98 5.55 -6.65
C ASN A 240 -31.84 6.25 -5.87
N LYS A 241 -30.61 5.91 -6.23
CA LYS A 241 -29.38 6.50 -5.67
C LYS A 241 -29.36 8.04 -5.80
N ALA A 242 -29.79 8.57 -6.95
CA ALA A 242 -29.77 10.02 -7.18
C ALA A 242 -30.69 10.78 -6.21
N GLN A 243 -31.85 10.21 -5.85
CA GLN A 243 -32.76 10.83 -4.88
C GLN A 243 -32.14 10.89 -3.48
N ARG A 244 -31.53 9.79 -3.01
CA ARG A 244 -30.94 9.68 -1.66
C ARG A 244 -29.75 10.61 -1.48
N SER A 245 -28.93 10.74 -2.52
CA SER A 245 -27.80 11.68 -2.57
C SER A 245 -28.22 13.12 -2.25
N HIS A 246 -29.40 13.57 -2.68
CA HIS A 246 -29.89 14.91 -2.38
C HIS A 246 -30.10 15.14 -0.88
N PHE A 247 -30.69 14.18 -0.17
CA PHE A 247 -30.93 14.28 1.28
C PHE A 247 -29.63 14.19 2.08
N ILE A 248 -28.72 13.29 1.67
CA ILE A 248 -27.38 13.18 2.27
C ILE A 248 -26.64 14.50 2.12
N THR A 249 -26.64 15.09 0.92
CA THR A 249 -25.99 16.38 0.66
C THR A 249 -26.50 17.47 1.58
N SER A 250 -27.83 17.61 1.76
CA SER A 250 -28.41 18.64 2.63
C SER A 250 -27.91 18.53 4.07
N ILE A 251 -27.88 17.31 4.63
CA ILE A 251 -27.39 17.09 6.00
C ILE A 251 -25.90 17.45 6.12
N LEU A 252 -25.09 17.06 5.13
CA LEU A 252 -23.65 17.32 5.15
C LEU A 252 -23.33 18.80 4.98
N VAL A 253 -24.04 19.50 4.10
CA VAL A 253 -23.87 20.95 3.92
C VAL A 253 -24.20 21.67 5.23
N SER A 254 -25.30 21.33 5.89
CA SER A 254 -25.64 21.89 7.20
C SER A 254 -24.56 21.58 8.24
N ALA A 255 -24.04 20.35 8.29
CA ALA A 255 -23.00 19.98 9.24
C ALA A 255 -21.69 20.76 9.05
N VAL A 256 -21.29 20.97 7.79
CA VAL A 256 -20.09 21.73 7.41
C VAL A 256 -20.26 23.21 7.72
N ASN A 257 -21.45 23.79 7.45
CA ASN A 257 -21.74 25.16 7.81
C ASN A 257 -21.65 25.39 9.34
N SER A 258 -22.03 24.40 10.14
CA SER A 258 -21.91 24.43 11.61
C SER A 258 -20.51 24.13 12.16
N ALA A 259 -19.55 23.77 11.31
CA ALA A 259 -18.19 23.39 11.69
C ALA A 259 -17.16 24.29 10.99
N PRO A 260 -16.56 25.28 11.69
CA PRO A 260 -15.61 26.20 11.07
C PRO A 260 -14.38 25.47 10.51
N ASN A 261 -13.81 25.98 9.42
CA ASN A 261 -12.63 25.44 8.73
C ASN A 261 -12.83 24.04 8.10
N THR A 262 -14.06 23.68 7.76
CA THR A 262 -14.38 22.46 7.01
C THR A 262 -14.91 22.81 5.63
N ILE A 263 -14.55 22.02 4.63
CA ILE A 263 -14.96 22.18 3.23
C ILE A 263 -15.48 20.84 2.72
N LEU A 264 -16.66 20.86 2.11
CA LEU A 264 -17.23 19.72 1.39
C LEU A 264 -16.77 19.76 -0.08
N ARG A 265 -16.10 18.70 -0.58
CA ARG A 265 -15.77 18.56 -2.01
C ARG A 265 -16.71 17.58 -2.73
N LEU A 266 -16.88 17.78 -4.05
CA LEU A 266 -17.81 17.02 -4.89
C LEU A 266 -17.49 15.51 -4.86
N GLN A 267 -18.54 14.70 -4.67
CA GLN A 267 -18.55 13.23 -4.43
C GLN A 267 -18.10 12.78 -3.02
N PHE A 268 -18.50 13.57 -2.02
CA PHE A 268 -18.56 13.37 -0.55
C PHE A 268 -17.25 13.01 0.18
N GLU A 269 -16.21 13.78 -0.13
CA GLU A 269 -15.03 13.93 0.72
C GLU A 269 -15.16 15.23 1.54
N ILE A 270 -15.02 15.14 2.87
CA ILE A 270 -14.94 16.32 3.75
C ILE A 270 -13.49 16.52 4.16
N ILE A 271 -12.99 17.72 3.89
CA ILE A 271 -11.62 18.15 4.12
C ILE A 271 -11.63 19.26 5.17
N GLY A 272 -10.66 19.25 6.08
CA GLY A 272 -10.42 20.40 6.97
C GLY A 272 -9.02 20.95 6.75
N ASP A 273 -8.82 22.21 7.16
CA ASP A 273 -7.68 23.06 6.79
C ASP A 273 -6.27 22.44 6.92
N TRP A 274 -6.08 21.42 7.75
CA TRP A 274 -4.75 20.89 8.10
C TRP A 274 -4.51 19.43 7.73
N PHE A 275 -5.55 18.71 7.26
CA PHE A 275 -5.42 17.34 6.72
C PHE A 275 -6.29 17.20 5.46
N GLU A 276 -5.67 16.74 4.37
CA GLU A 276 -6.27 16.72 3.03
C GLU A 276 -7.55 15.88 2.91
N GLU A 277 -7.89 14.99 3.86
CA GLU A 277 -9.18 14.26 3.91
C GLU A 277 -9.48 13.85 5.37
N ILE A 278 -10.62 14.28 5.94
CA ILE A 278 -10.99 14.06 7.36
C ILE A 278 -12.07 12.99 7.52
N ILE A 279 -13.05 12.95 6.60
CA ILE A 279 -14.17 12.02 6.62
C ILE A 279 -14.46 11.54 5.20
N TYR A 280 -14.55 10.22 5.02
CA TYR A 280 -15.04 9.63 3.77
C TYR A 280 -16.48 9.16 3.91
N ILE A 281 -17.34 9.56 2.97
CA ILE A 281 -18.77 9.25 3.02
C ILE A 281 -19.14 8.37 1.84
N THR A 282 -19.64 7.18 2.16
CA THR A 282 -20.11 6.23 1.17
C THR A 282 -21.63 6.19 1.18
N GLU A 283 -22.24 6.60 0.07
CA GLU A 283 -23.68 6.41 -0.13
C GLU A 283 -23.99 4.94 -0.47
N ALA A 284 -24.62 4.25 0.48
CA ALA A 284 -24.94 2.84 0.44
C ALA A 284 -26.31 2.53 -0.17
N LYS A 285 -26.45 1.40 -0.86
CA LYS A 285 -27.78 0.78 -1.09
C LYS A 285 -28.20 0.00 0.15
N GLN A 286 -29.48 0.05 0.53
CA GLN A 286 -29.96 -0.63 1.76
C GLN A 286 -29.75 -2.15 1.70
N ILE A 287 -29.80 -2.73 0.50
CA ILE A 287 -29.56 -4.17 0.27
C ILE A 287 -28.07 -4.57 0.36
N ASP A 288 -27.15 -3.61 0.28
CA ASP A 288 -25.70 -3.83 0.14
C ASP A 288 -24.89 -3.15 1.26
N ILE A 289 -25.48 -2.89 2.43
CA ILE A 289 -24.79 -2.19 3.52
C ILE A 289 -23.44 -2.82 3.89
N LYS A 290 -23.34 -4.15 3.87
CA LYS A 290 -22.08 -4.89 4.11
C LYS A 290 -21.00 -4.53 3.09
N VAL A 291 -21.37 -4.42 1.82
CA VAL A 291 -20.46 -4.02 0.72
C VAL A 291 -19.97 -2.61 0.99
N GLU A 292 -20.87 -1.70 1.31
CA GLU A 292 -20.57 -0.27 1.44
C GLU A 292 -19.72 0.02 2.69
N VAL A 293 -19.96 -0.71 3.80
CA VAL A 293 -19.05 -0.70 4.96
C VAL A 293 -17.67 -1.24 4.59
N ALA A 294 -17.59 -2.35 3.85
CA ALA A 294 -16.32 -2.92 3.41
C ALA A 294 -15.52 -1.90 2.56
N GLN A 295 -16.18 -1.23 1.63
CA GLN A 295 -15.57 -0.21 0.78
C GLN A 295 -15.11 1.00 1.57
N ASN A 296 -15.94 1.50 2.49
CA ASN A 296 -15.59 2.65 3.34
C ASN A 296 -14.41 2.33 4.26
N LEU A 297 -14.39 1.16 4.90
CA LEU A 297 -13.24 0.73 5.73
C LEU A 297 -11.92 0.72 4.94
N MET A 298 -11.94 0.20 3.71
CA MET A 298 -10.75 0.20 2.86
C MET A 298 -10.31 1.62 2.45
N GLN A 299 -11.25 2.54 2.27
CA GLN A 299 -10.96 3.95 2.02
C GLN A 299 -10.32 4.60 3.25
N LEU A 300 -10.85 4.33 4.44
CA LEU A 300 -10.28 4.78 5.71
C LEU A 300 -8.86 4.24 5.95
N GLU A 301 -8.60 2.98 5.59
CA GLU A 301 -7.26 2.38 5.67
C GLU A 301 -6.26 3.13 4.76
N GLY A 302 -6.64 3.38 3.50
CA GLY A 302 -5.81 4.16 2.57
C GLY A 302 -5.54 5.60 3.02
N LEU A 303 -6.51 6.21 3.72
CA LEU A 303 -6.37 7.54 4.34
C LEU A 303 -5.38 7.53 5.49
N LEU A 304 -5.46 6.54 6.38
CA LEU A 304 -4.51 6.38 7.49
C LEU A 304 -3.09 6.24 6.98
N ASP A 305 -2.88 5.42 5.96
CA ASP A 305 -1.56 5.22 5.36
C ASP A 305 -1.01 6.49 4.70
N SER A 306 -1.89 7.26 4.04
CA SER A 306 -1.51 8.55 3.45
C SER A 306 -1.16 9.59 4.53
N ASN A 307 -1.91 9.59 5.65
CA ASN A 307 -1.67 10.48 6.77
C ASN A 307 -0.41 10.11 7.56
N LYS A 308 -0.09 8.83 7.74
CA LYS A 308 1.18 8.36 8.36
C LYS A 308 2.41 8.90 7.64
N ASN A 309 2.41 8.89 6.30
CA ASN A 309 3.52 9.41 5.50
C ASN A 309 3.70 10.93 5.63
N LYS A 310 2.61 11.68 5.83
CA LYS A 310 2.65 13.12 6.09
C LYS A 310 3.10 13.41 7.52
N LYS A 311 2.63 12.61 8.48
CA LYS A 311 3.02 12.67 9.89
C LYS A 311 4.52 12.46 10.06
N HIS A 312 5.16 11.47 9.43
CA HIS A 312 6.62 11.28 9.53
C HIS A 312 7.41 12.54 9.14
N LYS A 313 6.94 13.30 8.15
CA LYS A 313 7.58 14.59 7.79
C LYS A 313 7.33 15.69 8.82
N LEU A 314 6.21 15.61 9.54
CA LEU A 314 5.78 16.62 10.50
C LEU A 314 6.35 16.33 11.89
N ASP A 315 6.45 15.07 12.31
CA ASP A 315 7.15 14.61 13.52
C ASP A 315 8.66 14.93 13.45
N GLU A 316 9.27 14.86 12.25
CA GLU A 316 10.64 15.34 12.03
C GLU A 316 10.80 16.85 12.26
N LEU A 317 9.75 17.63 12.00
CA LEU A 317 9.75 19.09 12.18
C LEU A 317 9.27 19.51 13.57
N TYR A 318 8.41 18.72 14.22
CA TYR A 318 7.70 19.02 15.46
C TYR A 318 7.52 17.75 16.33
N PRO A 319 8.60 17.23 16.94
CA PRO A 319 8.60 15.93 17.65
C PRO A 319 7.75 15.89 18.93
N ASP A 320 7.35 17.04 19.47
CA ASP A 320 6.60 17.15 20.73
C ASP A 320 5.07 17.09 20.54
N GLN A 321 4.57 16.98 19.30
CA GLN A 321 3.14 16.96 18.99
C GLN A 321 2.65 15.54 18.67
N ALA A 322 1.97 14.90 19.62
CA ALA A 322 1.38 13.57 19.41
C ALA A 322 0.11 13.65 18.53
N TYR A 323 0.26 13.44 17.22
CA TYR A 323 -0.88 13.35 16.28
C TYR A 323 -1.74 12.10 16.51
N SER A 324 -3.06 12.29 16.65
CA SER A 324 -4.01 11.18 16.78
C SER A 324 -4.26 10.49 15.45
N GLU A 325 -3.81 9.24 15.33
CA GLU A 325 -3.82 8.44 14.09
C GLU A 325 -5.15 7.73 13.83
N TYR A 326 -6.28 8.39 14.01
CA TYR A 326 -7.56 7.82 13.59
C TYR A 326 -8.14 8.57 12.41
N VAL A 327 -9.15 8.00 11.76
CA VAL A 327 -10.00 8.63 10.74
C VAL A 327 -11.45 8.22 10.99
N TYR A 328 -12.39 9.01 10.49
CA TYR A 328 -13.81 8.70 10.58
C TYR A 328 -14.38 8.46 9.18
N GLY A 329 -15.37 7.59 9.10
CA GLY A 329 -16.15 7.35 7.90
C GLY A 329 -17.65 7.38 8.19
N ILE A 330 -18.44 7.65 7.17
CA ILE A 330 -19.90 7.61 7.25
C ILE A 330 -20.41 6.73 6.12
N VAL A 331 -21.28 5.78 6.45
CA VAL A 331 -21.99 4.97 5.46
C VAL A 331 -23.47 5.26 5.60
N SER A 332 -24.11 5.76 4.55
CA SER A 332 -25.51 6.18 4.61
C SER A 332 -26.35 5.68 3.46
N THR A 333 -27.55 5.17 3.76
CA THR A 333 -28.56 4.85 2.73
C THR A 333 -29.46 6.04 2.41
N GLY A 334 -29.23 7.20 3.04
CA GLY A 334 -30.13 8.35 3.07
C GLY A 334 -31.00 8.34 4.33
N THR A 335 -31.62 7.20 4.63
CA THR A 335 -32.44 7.01 5.84
C THR A 335 -31.64 6.46 7.00
N ASP A 336 -30.71 5.53 6.77
CA ASP A 336 -29.92 4.89 7.81
C ASP A 336 -28.47 5.35 7.74
N TRP A 337 -27.93 5.79 8.87
CA TRP A 337 -26.57 6.34 8.97
C TRP A 337 -25.71 5.53 9.93
N TYR A 338 -24.57 5.07 9.44
CA TYR A 338 -23.56 4.34 10.20
C TYR A 338 -22.29 5.19 10.28
N PHE A 339 -21.73 5.27 11.47
CA PHE A 339 -20.48 5.98 11.71
C PHE A 339 -19.38 4.96 11.91
N LEU A 340 -18.25 5.16 11.23
CA LEU A 340 -17.07 4.33 11.31
C LEU A 340 -15.92 5.13 11.91
N LYS A 341 -15.08 4.48 12.70
CA LYS A 341 -13.81 5.02 13.17
C LYS A 341 -12.73 3.99 12.93
N HIS A 342 -11.61 4.40 12.38
CA HIS A 342 -10.48 3.52 12.13
C HIS A 342 -9.25 4.12 12.81
N THR A 343 -8.62 3.37 13.72
CA THR A 343 -7.31 3.66 14.32
C THR A 343 -6.25 2.79 13.63
N PRO A 344 -4.93 2.94 13.87
CA PRO A 344 -3.95 2.10 13.19
C PRO A 344 -4.13 0.61 13.47
N ASP A 345 -4.71 0.27 14.63
CA ASP A 345 -4.81 -1.09 15.14
C ASP A 345 -6.23 -1.68 15.08
N GLN A 346 -7.27 -0.83 15.11
CA GLN A 346 -8.65 -1.28 15.32
C GLN A 346 -9.66 -0.50 14.47
N ILE A 347 -10.72 -1.21 14.09
CA ILE A 347 -11.89 -0.67 13.42
C ILE A 347 -13.08 -0.64 14.36
N PHE A 348 -13.86 0.43 14.27
CA PHE A 348 -15.06 0.64 15.07
C PHE A 348 -16.25 1.06 14.21
N CYS A 349 -17.45 0.67 14.63
CA CYS A 349 -18.72 1.03 14.01
C CYS A 349 -19.73 1.51 15.08
N SER A 350 -20.67 2.38 14.70
CA SER A 350 -21.81 2.70 15.55
C SER A 350 -22.69 1.46 15.75
N GLN A 351 -23.20 1.29 16.97
CA GLN A 351 -23.88 0.05 17.38
C GLN A 351 -25.13 -0.29 16.54
N VAL A 352 -25.88 0.75 16.18
CA VAL A 352 -27.08 0.70 15.34
C VAL A 352 -27.03 1.87 14.35
N SER A 353 -27.80 1.79 13.28
CA SER A 353 -27.99 2.94 12.40
C SER A 353 -28.79 4.04 13.11
N ASP A 354 -28.36 5.27 12.92
CA ASP A 354 -29.20 6.43 13.22
C ASP A 354 -30.18 6.62 12.06
N HIS A 355 -31.48 6.57 12.36
CA HIS A 355 -32.53 6.57 11.36
C HIS A 355 -33.15 7.96 11.19
N ILE A 356 -33.32 8.38 9.93
CA ILE A 356 -34.06 9.56 9.50
C ILE A 356 -35.24 9.11 8.64
N PRO A 357 -36.49 9.28 9.11
CA PRO A 357 -37.66 8.87 8.35
C PRO A 357 -37.92 9.83 7.19
N LEU A 358 -37.38 9.53 6.00
CA LEU A 358 -37.58 10.33 4.79
C LEU A 358 -38.86 9.92 4.03
N VAL A 359 -40.01 10.03 4.72
CA VAL A 359 -41.34 9.70 4.19
C VAL A 359 -42.29 10.89 4.28
N THR A 360 -43.08 11.12 3.24
CA THR A 360 -43.96 12.30 3.08
C THR A 360 -44.98 12.48 4.20
N THR A 361 -45.32 11.42 4.94
CA THR A 361 -46.18 11.55 6.14
C THR A 361 -45.55 12.45 7.21
N GLN A 362 -44.22 12.58 7.22
CA GLN A 362 -43.48 13.48 8.12
C GLN A 362 -43.65 14.98 7.79
N LEU A 363 -44.28 15.31 6.66
CA LEU A 363 -44.61 16.71 6.33
C LEU A 363 -45.73 17.26 7.22
N ASN A 364 -46.61 16.39 7.73
CA ASN A 364 -47.73 16.76 8.60
C ASN A 364 -47.36 16.76 10.08
N ASN A 365 -46.50 15.83 10.50
CA ASN A 365 -45.91 15.76 11.83
C ASN A 365 -44.44 15.39 11.67
N ASP A 366 -43.54 16.34 11.95
CA ASP A 366 -42.11 16.22 11.71
C ASP A 366 -41.30 15.86 12.96
N GLU A 367 -41.93 15.44 14.05
CA GLU A 367 -41.24 15.16 15.32
C GLU A 367 -40.15 14.09 15.16
N ASP A 368 -40.47 12.96 14.53
CA ASP A 368 -39.51 11.88 14.29
C ASP A 368 -38.44 12.30 13.27
N LEU A 369 -38.83 13.03 12.21
CA LEU A 369 -37.92 13.59 11.22
C LEU A 369 -36.89 14.53 11.87
N ARG A 370 -37.36 15.48 12.69
CA ARG A 370 -36.51 16.41 13.44
C ARG A 370 -35.58 15.68 14.39
N LYS A 371 -36.08 14.69 15.13
CA LYS A 371 -35.27 13.87 16.05
C LYS A 371 -34.16 13.12 15.31
N GLY A 372 -34.48 12.51 14.16
CA GLY A 372 -33.50 11.84 13.30
C GLY A 372 -32.43 12.80 12.78
N ILE A 373 -32.85 13.92 12.18
CA ILE A 373 -31.94 14.96 11.67
C ILE A 373 -31.04 15.47 12.79
N LYS A 374 -31.61 15.85 13.94
CA LYS A 374 -30.86 16.35 15.09
C LYS A 374 -29.77 15.38 15.53
N THR A 375 -30.12 14.09 15.62
CA THR A 375 -29.18 13.04 16.04
C THR A 375 -28.03 12.88 15.07
N VAL A 376 -28.34 12.75 13.77
CA VAL A 376 -27.31 12.55 12.73
C VAL A 376 -26.46 13.80 12.55
N LEU A 377 -27.09 14.96 12.40
CA LEU A 377 -26.41 16.26 12.23
C LEU A 377 -25.48 16.55 13.41
N GLY A 378 -25.97 16.41 14.64
CA GLY A 378 -25.18 16.65 15.83
C GLY A 378 -23.98 15.69 15.97
N LYS A 379 -24.11 14.43 15.55
CA LYS A 379 -23.00 13.47 15.50
C LYS A 379 -21.96 13.84 14.44
N ILE A 380 -22.38 14.25 13.24
CA ILE A 380 -21.46 14.67 12.18
C ILE A 380 -20.69 15.92 12.61
N ILE A 381 -21.38 16.93 13.16
CA ILE A 381 -20.75 18.15 13.69
C ILE A 381 -19.74 17.80 14.79
N TRP A 382 -20.11 16.92 15.72
CA TRP A 382 -19.20 16.47 16.76
C TRP A 382 -17.95 15.81 16.17
N ILE A 383 -18.09 14.92 15.18
CA ILE A 383 -16.96 14.28 14.49
C ILE A 383 -16.04 15.33 13.84
N LEU A 384 -16.61 16.32 13.15
CA LEU A 384 -15.85 17.40 12.52
C LEU A 384 -15.07 18.21 13.58
N LYS A 385 -15.72 18.56 14.70
CA LYS A 385 -15.10 19.31 15.80
C LYS A 385 -14.07 18.48 16.57
N ASP A 386 -14.30 17.18 16.77
CA ASP A 386 -13.33 16.27 17.41
C ASP A 386 -12.01 16.27 16.64
N ARG A 387 -12.09 16.25 15.31
CA ARG A 387 -10.93 16.29 14.42
C ARG A 387 -10.22 17.63 14.40
N ASP A 388 -10.97 18.73 14.38
CA ASP A 388 -10.38 20.06 14.49
C ASP A 388 -9.70 20.26 15.87
N ARG A 389 -10.33 19.78 16.96
CA ARG A 389 -9.78 19.85 18.32
C ARG A 389 -8.56 18.96 18.52
N SER A 390 -8.55 17.74 17.97
CA SER A 390 -7.36 16.89 18.02
C SER A 390 -6.18 17.59 17.36
N ASN A 391 -6.41 18.32 16.26
CA ASN A 391 -5.37 19.08 15.56
C ASN A 391 -4.98 20.38 16.28
N LYS A 392 -5.89 21.03 17.01
CA LYS A 392 -5.65 22.30 17.74
C LYS A 392 -5.01 22.12 19.12
N ARG A 393 -5.36 21.07 19.89
CA ARG A 393 -4.76 20.76 21.21
C ARG A 393 -3.26 20.46 21.15
N GLN A 394 -2.72 20.31 19.95
CA GLN A 394 -1.31 20.07 19.69
C GLN A 394 -0.52 21.38 19.46
N ARG A 395 -1.17 22.56 19.44
CA ARG A 395 -0.52 23.86 19.17
C ARG A 395 -0.14 24.66 20.42
N THR A 396 -0.57 24.21 21.59
CA THR A 396 -0.26 24.78 22.91
C THR A 396 0.55 23.79 23.71
#